data_AF-A0A7C5DPA0-F1
#
_entry.id   AF-A0A7C5DPA0-F1
#
_cell.length_a   1.000
_cell.length_b   1.000
_cell.length_c   1.000
_cell.angle_alpha   90.00
_cell.angle_beta   90.00
_cell.angle_gamma   90.00
#
_symmetry.space_group_name_H-M   'P 1'
#
loop_
_entity.id
_entity.type
_entity.pdbx_description
1 polymer ?
#
loop_
_entity_poly.entity_id
_entity_poly.type
_entity_poly.pdbx_seq_one_letter_code
_entity_poly.pdbx_strand_id
1 'polypeptide(L)'
;MRALAALVLVGVLGQMAASAPAEIIPLSQVQAGMRGWGLTVVAGTEVSRFEVEVIGVIDEPGEQNDFIVIRAFGDAVERSGGIAQGMSGSPVYLEGKLAGALSRAAMWSAEPERPLGLVTPIEAMLKVLAEVKQQAPEGPPQEELPIPKELKKMGILHLKFCATPPESPNPRTLYSWPLSAPVVAAGLSPRALEIVRQGLDIRREDHPLLSLLSPWRTRLPGLTGPGIGRIIQAPPSTPDSEGLPFSPGAPVGVGLLSGDVSLGALGTVTLVDGDAVLAFGHPFLFSGRTDYFLSSAYVFDTVAALDAPYKLGSLGDVR
;
A
#
# COMPACT_ATOMS: atom_id res chain seq x y z
N MET A 1 69.35 4.45 9.60
CA MET A 1 68.02 5.07 9.80
C MET A 1 66.97 4.00 9.51
N ARG A 2 66.34 3.45 10.55
CA ARG A 2 65.33 2.38 10.44
C ARG A 2 63.95 3.02 10.54
N ALA A 3 63.15 2.88 9.48
CA ALA A 3 61.79 3.41 9.44
C ALA A 3 60.86 2.53 10.29
N LEU A 4 60.17 3.15 11.26
CA LEU A 4 59.04 2.54 11.97
C LEU A 4 57.79 2.68 11.10
N ALA A 5 57.17 1.55 10.76
CA ALA A 5 55.80 1.51 10.26
C ALA A 5 54.84 1.53 11.46
N ALA A 6 54.02 2.58 11.57
CA ALA A 6 52.93 2.66 12.53
C ALA A 6 51.67 2.07 11.90
N LEU A 7 51.23 0.91 12.40
CA LEU A 7 49.98 0.28 12.04
C LEU A 7 48.86 0.95 12.85
N VAL A 8 48.02 1.76 12.21
CA VAL A 8 46.81 2.33 12.82
C VAL A 8 45.65 1.35 12.59
N LEU A 9 45.29 0.61 13.63
CA LEU A 9 44.11 -0.25 13.65
C LEU A 9 42.92 0.57 14.16
N VAL A 10 42.10 1.13 13.26
CA VAL A 10 40.82 1.74 13.62
C VAL A 10 39.78 0.61 13.76
N GLY A 11 39.48 0.24 15.00
CA GLY A 11 38.35 -0.64 15.31
C GLY A 11 37.04 0.11 15.15
N VAL A 12 36.28 -0.19 14.11
CA VAL A 12 34.88 0.24 13.98
C VAL A 12 34.02 -0.70 14.83
N LEU A 13 33.73 -0.27 16.06
CA LEU A 13 32.67 -0.85 16.89
C LEU A 13 31.34 -0.23 16.43
N GLY A 14 30.68 -0.87 15.47
CA GLY A 14 29.29 -0.59 15.13
C GLY A 14 28.41 -1.00 16.30
N GLN A 15 27.92 -0.04 17.08
CA GLN A 15 26.81 -0.27 17.99
C GLN A 15 25.53 -0.42 17.14
N MET A 16 25.06 -1.65 16.95
CA MET A 16 23.66 -1.88 16.63
C MET A 16 22.85 -1.53 17.88
N ALA A 17 22.36 -0.28 17.93
CA ALA A 17 21.32 0.08 18.88
C ALA A 17 20.06 -0.69 18.47
N ALA A 18 19.75 -1.76 19.20
CA ALA A 18 18.42 -2.37 19.14
C ALA A 18 17.40 -1.27 19.48
N SER A 19 16.53 -0.91 18.53
CA SER A 19 15.52 0.12 18.77
C SER A 19 14.58 -0.37 19.86
N ALA A 20 14.42 0.42 20.92
CA ALA A 20 13.35 0.19 21.89
C ALA A 20 12.00 0.11 21.15
N PRO A 21 11.07 -0.76 21.59
CA PRO A 21 9.76 -0.84 20.96
C PRO A 21 9.10 0.53 20.99
N ALA A 22 8.57 0.97 19.85
CA ALA A 22 7.92 2.26 19.74
C ALA A 22 6.77 2.33 20.76
N GLU A 23 6.80 3.32 21.65
CA GLU A 23 5.70 3.54 22.58
C GLU A 23 4.45 3.93 21.78
N ILE A 24 3.32 3.30 22.05
CA ILE A 24 2.06 3.49 21.32
C ILE A 24 1.05 4.28 22.14
N ILE A 25 0.23 5.08 21.46
CA ILE A 25 -0.97 5.71 22.04
C ILE A 25 -2.21 4.91 21.60
N PRO A 26 -2.98 4.33 22.55
CA PRO A 26 -4.22 3.64 22.23
C PRO A 26 -5.24 4.58 21.57
N LEU A 27 -6.04 4.07 20.64
CA LEU A 27 -7.07 4.85 19.95
C LEU A 27 -8.04 5.53 20.92
N SER A 28 -8.38 4.85 22.01
CA SER A 28 -9.24 5.37 23.09
C SER A 28 -8.71 6.63 23.79
N GLN A 29 -7.41 6.91 23.71
CA GLN A 29 -6.80 8.11 24.27
C GLN A 29 -6.72 9.25 23.24
N VAL A 30 -6.91 8.97 21.95
CA VAL A 30 -6.83 9.97 20.89
C VAL A 30 -8.08 10.84 20.90
N GLN A 31 -7.88 12.17 20.94
CA GLN A 31 -8.97 13.15 20.99
C GLN A 31 -8.77 14.26 19.97
N ALA A 32 -9.88 14.86 19.53
CA ALA A 32 -9.84 16.04 18.68
C ALA A 32 -9.07 17.18 19.36
N GLY A 33 -8.29 17.92 18.57
CA GLY A 33 -7.39 18.98 19.03
C GLY A 33 -5.99 18.51 19.43
N MET A 34 -5.75 17.19 19.55
CA MET A 34 -4.39 16.69 19.76
C MET A 34 -3.48 17.07 18.59
N ARG A 35 -2.23 17.40 18.91
CA ARG A 35 -1.21 17.74 17.91
C ARG A 35 -0.09 16.72 17.95
N GLY A 36 0.55 16.56 16.80
CA GLY A 36 1.66 15.64 16.65
C GLY A 36 2.38 15.85 15.34
N TRP A 37 3.09 14.83 14.92
CA TRP A 37 3.91 14.89 13.72
C TRP A 37 3.98 13.53 13.04
N GLY A 38 4.33 13.51 11.76
CA GLY A 38 4.61 12.30 11.01
C GLY A 38 5.88 12.40 10.19
N LEU A 39 6.32 11.25 9.66
CA LEU A 39 7.55 11.14 8.88
C LEU A 39 7.27 10.59 7.49
N THR A 40 7.93 11.14 6.48
CA THR A 40 7.84 10.68 5.09
C THR A 40 9.04 11.15 4.28
N VAL A 41 9.36 10.51 3.15
CA VAL A 41 10.33 11.05 2.19
C VAL A 41 9.62 11.80 1.07
N VAL A 42 9.94 13.09 0.88
CA VAL A 42 9.42 13.91 -0.23
C VAL A 42 10.26 13.73 -1.49
N ALA A 43 11.59 13.79 -1.35
CA ALA A 43 12.54 13.61 -2.45
C ALA A 43 13.84 12.97 -1.92
N GLY A 44 14.49 12.20 -2.78
CA GLY A 44 15.70 11.44 -2.48
C GLY A 44 15.50 10.39 -1.40
N THR A 45 16.31 10.51 -0.35
CA THR A 45 16.38 9.60 0.80
C THR A 45 16.23 10.35 2.14
N GLU A 46 15.87 11.64 2.12
CA GLU A 46 15.75 12.42 3.33
C GLU A 46 14.37 12.23 3.97
N VAL A 47 14.34 11.62 5.16
CA VAL A 47 13.11 11.52 5.96
C VAL A 47 12.75 12.91 6.49
N SER A 48 11.68 13.45 5.94
CA SER A 48 11.12 14.76 6.28
C SER A 48 9.97 14.61 7.28
N ARG A 49 9.85 15.60 8.17
CA ARG A 49 8.75 15.68 9.14
C ARG A 49 7.62 16.56 8.61
N PHE A 50 6.39 16.16 8.88
CA PHE A 50 5.19 16.99 8.75
C PHE A 50 4.43 17.07 10.06
N GLU A 51 3.66 18.12 10.25
CA GLU A 51 2.85 18.32 11.45
C GLU A 51 1.43 17.82 11.23
N VAL A 52 0.78 17.37 12.31
CA VAL A 52 -0.61 16.92 12.28
C VAL A 52 -1.44 17.53 13.41
N GLU A 53 -2.72 17.72 13.14
CA GLU A 53 -3.75 18.10 14.11
C GLU A 53 -4.92 17.12 13.99
N VAL A 54 -5.31 16.48 15.09
CA VAL A 54 -6.44 15.55 15.12
C VAL A 54 -7.73 16.34 15.06
N ILE A 55 -8.56 16.03 14.07
CA ILE A 55 -9.89 16.64 13.87
C ILE A 55 -10.98 15.80 14.53
N GLY A 56 -10.80 14.48 14.55
CA GLY A 56 -11.74 13.56 15.18
C GLY A 56 -11.29 12.11 15.04
N VAL A 57 -12.09 11.21 15.60
CA VAL A 57 -11.91 9.77 15.51
C VAL A 57 -13.19 9.18 14.94
N ILE A 58 -13.04 8.35 13.91
CA ILE A 58 -14.09 7.48 13.37
C ILE A 58 -13.89 6.12 14.05
N ASP A 59 -14.88 5.71 14.82
CA ASP A 59 -14.92 4.44 15.57
C ASP A 59 -16.23 3.76 15.16
N GLU A 60 -16.15 2.82 14.20
CA GLU A 60 -17.30 2.12 13.65
C GLU A 60 -17.38 0.68 14.20
N PRO A 61 -18.58 0.07 14.25
CA PRO A 61 -18.71 -1.33 14.63
C PRO A 61 -17.92 -2.26 13.68
N GLY A 62 -16.74 -2.68 14.11
CA GLY A 62 -15.81 -3.52 13.34
C GLY A 62 -14.49 -2.81 13.07
N GLU A 63 -13.39 -3.44 13.45
CA GLU A 63 -12.05 -2.80 13.54
C GLU A 63 -11.43 -2.37 12.20
N GLN A 64 -12.03 -2.74 11.05
CA GLN A 64 -11.47 -2.43 9.73
C GLN A 64 -11.81 -1.02 9.24
N ASN A 65 -12.68 -0.29 9.94
CA ASN A 65 -13.18 1.03 9.53
C ASN A 65 -12.82 2.14 10.53
N ASP A 66 -11.96 1.87 11.50
CA ASP A 66 -11.55 2.88 12.48
C ASP A 66 -10.44 3.78 11.90
N PHE A 67 -10.61 5.09 12.02
CA PHE A 67 -9.66 6.07 11.51
C PHE A 67 -9.49 7.25 12.46
N ILE A 68 -8.25 7.71 12.61
CA ILE A 68 -7.97 9.02 13.19
C ILE A 68 -7.99 10.02 12.03
N VAL A 69 -8.91 10.97 12.09
CA VAL A 69 -9.01 12.04 11.08
C VAL A 69 -8.07 13.16 11.48
N ILE A 70 -7.14 13.52 10.60
CA ILE A 70 -6.14 14.56 10.85
C ILE A 70 -6.19 15.65 9.79
N ARG A 71 -5.73 16.86 10.12
CA ARG A 71 -5.14 17.78 9.15
C ARG A 71 -3.63 17.64 9.19
N ALA A 72 -3.02 17.41 8.03
CA ALA A 72 -1.57 17.40 7.86
C ALA A 72 -1.10 18.76 7.31
N PHE A 73 0.05 19.27 7.73
CA PHE A 73 0.59 20.54 7.25
C PHE A 73 2.11 20.65 7.44
N GLY A 74 2.72 21.69 6.87
CA GLY A 74 4.16 21.98 6.94
C GLY A 74 4.89 21.68 5.62
N ASP A 75 6.18 21.99 5.58
CA ASP A 75 7.00 22.02 4.36
C ASP A 75 6.91 20.71 3.54
N ALA A 76 6.96 19.55 4.20
CA ALA A 76 6.87 18.28 3.50
C ALA A 76 5.52 18.06 2.80
N VAL A 77 4.42 18.55 3.38
CA VAL A 77 3.07 18.47 2.78
C VAL A 77 2.93 19.50 1.66
N GLU A 78 3.41 20.73 1.88
CA GLU A 78 3.38 21.80 0.87
C GLU A 78 4.16 21.43 -0.38
N ARG A 79 5.41 20.94 -0.21
CA ARG A 79 6.25 20.46 -1.32
C ARG A 79 5.64 19.26 -2.03
N SER A 80 4.89 18.42 -1.31
CA SER A 80 4.17 17.29 -1.88
C SER A 80 2.91 17.70 -2.64
N GLY A 81 2.46 18.95 -2.53
CA GLY A 81 1.17 19.41 -3.06
C GLY A 81 -0.04 18.83 -2.31
N GLY A 82 0.15 18.47 -1.03
CA GLY A 82 -0.83 17.81 -0.18
C GLY A 82 -0.37 16.42 0.30
N ILE A 83 -1.31 15.55 0.63
CA ILE A 83 -1.01 14.15 0.97
C ILE A 83 -0.88 13.34 -0.33
N ALA A 84 0.36 13.14 -0.76
CA ALA A 84 0.71 12.45 -2.00
C ALA A 84 0.52 10.92 -1.91
N GLN A 85 0.10 10.30 -3.02
CA GLN A 85 0.19 8.85 -3.18
C GLN A 85 1.65 8.39 -2.99
N GLY A 86 1.84 7.34 -2.17
CA GLY A 86 3.17 6.91 -1.70
C GLY A 86 3.55 7.45 -0.32
N MET A 87 2.82 8.42 0.23
CA MET A 87 2.89 8.75 1.67
C MET A 87 2.13 7.73 2.53
N SER A 88 1.32 6.86 1.92
CA SER A 88 0.65 5.75 2.59
C SER A 88 1.65 4.92 3.40
N GLY A 89 1.39 4.76 4.70
CA GLY A 89 2.28 4.14 5.66
C GLY A 89 3.14 5.13 6.48
N SER A 90 3.07 6.43 6.22
CA SER A 90 3.84 7.43 7.00
C SER A 90 3.45 7.33 8.49
N PRO A 91 4.38 7.06 9.41
CA PRO A 91 4.06 6.94 10.83
C PRO A 91 3.65 8.30 11.37
N VAL A 92 2.57 8.31 12.16
CA VAL A 92 2.05 9.50 12.83
C VAL A 92 2.18 9.30 14.33
N TYR A 93 2.76 10.30 14.99
CA TYR A 93 3.04 10.32 16.41
C TYR A 93 2.22 11.42 17.09
N LEU A 94 1.54 11.08 18.17
CA LEU A 94 0.85 12.03 19.05
C LEU A 94 1.49 11.93 20.43
N GLU A 95 1.82 13.09 21.03
CA GLU A 95 2.52 13.14 22.32
C GLU A 95 3.83 12.32 22.37
N GLY A 96 4.50 12.16 21.22
CA GLY A 96 5.73 11.36 21.09
C GLY A 96 5.50 9.86 20.98
N LYS A 97 4.25 9.39 21.00
CA LYS A 97 3.86 7.99 20.89
C LYS A 97 3.27 7.70 19.52
N LEU A 98 3.55 6.52 18.97
CA LEU A 98 3.04 6.08 17.67
C LEU A 98 1.53 5.87 17.76
N ALA A 99 0.78 6.66 16.98
CA ALA A 99 -0.68 6.61 16.92
C ALA A 99 -1.17 5.74 15.76
N GLY A 100 -0.43 5.71 14.66
CA GLY A 100 -0.84 4.96 13.47
C GLY A 100 -0.05 5.30 12.23
N ALA A 101 -0.58 4.88 11.09
CA ALA A 101 -0.03 5.16 9.78
C ALA A 101 -0.99 5.98 8.93
N LEU A 102 -0.50 7.05 8.32
CA LEU A 102 -1.24 7.79 7.30
C LEU A 102 -1.63 6.83 6.17
N SER A 103 -2.92 6.66 5.91
CA SER A 103 -3.40 5.66 4.96
C SER A 103 -4.00 6.31 3.72
N ARG A 104 -4.83 7.35 3.87
CA ARG A 104 -5.54 7.95 2.74
C ARG A 104 -5.67 9.47 2.88
N ALA A 105 -5.68 10.15 1.75
CA ALA A 105 -6.03 11.56 1.67
C ALA A 105 -7.53 11.71 1.41
N ALA A 106 -8.17 12.70 2.04
CA ALA A 106 -9.49 13.15 1.66
C ALA A 106 -9.38 14.04 0.41
N MET A 107 -9.37 13.39 -0.76
CA MET A 107 -9.15 14.00 -2.09
C MET A 107 -10.11 15.14 -2.46
N TRP A 108 -11.17 15.35 -1.69
CA TRP A 108 -12.15 16.43 -1.85
C TRP A 108 -11.80 17.69 -1.03
N SER A 109 -10.75 17.64 -0.21
CA SER A 109 -10.31 18.79 0.60
C SER A 109 -9.66 19.83 -0.31
N ALA A 110 -10.29 21.01 -0.40
CA ALA A 110 -9.85 22.11 -1.25
C ALA A 110 -8.65 22.92 -0.70
N GLU A 111 -8.01 22.44 0.38
CA GLU A 111 -6.89 23.10 1.06
C GLU A 111 -5.61 22.25 0.95
N PRO A 112 -4.79 22.40 -0.11
CA PRO A 112 -3.59 21.59 -0.32
C PRO A 112 -2.51 21.76 0.76
N GLU A 113 -2.49 22.90 1.44
CA GLU A 113 -1.55 23.20 2.54
C GLU A 113 -1.97 22.55 3.87
N ARG A 114 -3.28 22.27 4.04
CA ARG A 114 -3.84 21.65 5.24
C ARG A 114 -4.85 20.54 4.92
N PRO A 115 -4.46 19.55 4.08
CA PRO A 115 -5.37 18.51 3.62
C PRO A 115 -5.82 17.63 4.79
N LEU A 116 -7.07 17.17 4.68
CA LEU A 116 -7.58 16.12 5.55
C LEU A 116 -6.99 14.77 5.16
N GLY A 117 -6.53 14.03 6.16
CA GLY A 117 -5.99 12.68 6.03
C GLY A 117 -6.67 11.71 6.99
N LEU A 118 -6.65 10.44 6.61
CA LEU A 118 -7.04 9.33 7.47
C LEU A 118 -5.79 8.59 7.91
N VAL A 119 -5.67 8.39 9.22
CA VAL A 119 -4.62 7.59 9.84
C VAL A 119 -5.26 6.29 10.33
N THR A 120 -4.73 5.17 9.87
CA THR A 120 -5.11 3.85 10.37
C THR A 120 -4.46 3.64 11.74
N PRO A 121 -5.22 3.36 12.80
CA PRO A 121 -4.69 3.17 14.15
C PRO A 121 -3.61 2.08 14.21
N ILE A 122 -2.56 2.32 14.98
CA ILE A 122 -1.43 1.38 15.09
C ILE A 122 -1.88 0.02 15.62
N GLU A 123 -2.87 -0.02 16.52
CA GLU A 123 -3.42 -1.25 17.10
C GLU A 123 -3.98 -2.19 16.03
N ALA A 124 -4.63 -1.66 14.99
CA ALA A 124 -5.13 -2.46 13.87
C ALA A 124 -3.99 -3.08 13.05
N MET A 125 -2.90 -2.32 12.85
CA MET A 125 -1.74 -2.81 12.11
C MET A 125 -0.93 -3.84 12.90
N LEU A 126 -0.81 -3.66 14.22
CA LEU A 126 -0.09 -4.59 15.10
C LEU A 126 -0.77 -5.97 15.17
N LYS A 127 -2.10 -6.04 15.00
CA LYS A 127 -2.81 -7.33 14.87
C LYS A 127 -2.35 -8.10 13.64
N VAL A 128 -2.24 -7.42 12.49
CA VAL A 128 -1.73 -8.03 11.26
C VAL A 128 -0.29 -8.54 11.45
N LEU A 129 0.56 -7.74 12.11
CA LEU A 129 1.93 -8.15 12.41
C LEU A 129 1.98 -9.38 13.32
N ALA A 130 1.13 -9.44 14.35
CA ALA A 130 1.04 -10.58 15.25
C ALA A 130 0.57 -11.85 14.51
N GLU A 131 -0.39 -11.74 13.60
CA GLU A 131 -0.85 -12.86 12.76
C GLU A 131 0.27 -13.42 11.89
N VAL A 132 1.11 -12.56 11.30
CA VAL A 132 2.27 -12.99 10.50
C VAL A 132 3.33 -13.65 11.39
N LYS A 133 3.66 -13.07 12.55
CA LYS A 133 4.67 -13.62 13.46
C LYS A 133 4.28 -14.93 14.12
N GLN A 134 2.99 -15.19 14.30
CA GLN A 134 2.49 -16.44 14.87
C GLN A 134 2.47 -17.59 13.85
N GLN A 135 2.73 -17.33 12.57
CA GLN A 135 2.76 -18.37 11.55
C GLN A 135 4.15 -19.02 11.48
N ALA A 136 4.17 -20.34 11.67
CA ALA A 136 5.33 -21.16 11.36
C ALA A 136 5.65 -21.04 9.85
N PRO A 137 6.94 -21.16 9.44
CA PRO A 137 7.31 -21.12 8.02
C PRO A 137 6.42 -22.06 7.23
N GLU A 138 5.84 -21.57 6.13
CA GLU A 138 4.88 -22.33 5.34
C GLU A 138 5.43 -23.72 5.04
N GLY A 139 4.70 -24.75 5.48
CA GLY A 139 4.88 -26.09 4.95
C GLY A 139 4.63 -26.10 3.44
N PRO A 140 4.97 -27.18 2.72
CA PRO A 140 4.77 -27.25 1.28
C PRO A 140 3.32 -26.85 0.92
N PRO A 141 3.12 -26.12 -0.18
CA PRO A 141 1.82 -25.55 -0.55
C PRO A 141 0.74 -26.63 -0.45
N GLN A 142 -0.27 -26.39 0.37
CA GLN A 142 -1.42 -27.28 0.45
C GLN A 142 -2.09 -27.31 -0.92
N GLU A 143 -1.99 -28.45 -1.61
CA GLU A 143 -2.56 -28.64 -2.96
C GLU A 143 -4.09 -28.52 -2.99
N GLU A 144 -4.77 -28.64 -1.84
CA GLU A 144 -6.22 -28.55 -1.72
C GLU A 144 -6.67 -27.54 -0.67
N LEU A 145 -7.33 -26.47 -1.11
CA LEU A 145 -7.99 -25.52 -0.21
C LEU A 145 -9.25 -26.14 0.41
N PRO A 146 -9.58 -25.80 1.68
CA PRO A 146 -10.82 -26.22 2.30
C PRO A 146 -12.03 -25.62 1.56
N ILE A 147 -13.00 -26.47 1.24
CA ILE A 147 -14.15 -26.08 0.42
C ILE A 147 -15.23 -25.40 1.27
N PRO A 148 -15.69 -24.19 0.90
CA PRO A 148 -16.84 -23.52 1.50
C PRO A 148 -18.07 -24.44 1.59
N LYS A 149 -18.84 -24.30 2.67
CA LYS A 149 -20.01 -25.16 2.94
C LYS A 149 -21.08 -25.05 1.85
N GLU A 150 -21.14 -23.90 1.20
CA GLU A 150 -22.04 -23.55 0.10
C GLU A 150 -21.72 -24.38 -1.14
N LEU A 151 -20.43 -24.51 -1.49
CA LEU A 151 -19.98 -25.33 -2.62
C LEU A 151 -20.21 -26.82 -2.36
N LYS A 152 -20.05 -27.29 -1.12
CA LYS A 152 -20.40 -28.67 -0.74
C LYS A 152 -21.89 -28.96 -0.93
N LYS A 153 -22.78 -28.01 -0.62
CA LYS A 153 -24.24 -28.15 -0.86
C LYS A 153 -24.57 -28.22 -2.36
N MET A 154 -23.74 -27.64 -3.21
CA MET A 154 -23.86 -27.72 -4.67
C MET A 154 -23.24 -29.01 -5.26
N GLY A 155 -22.74 -29.93 -4.43
CA GLY A 155 -22.14 -31.19 -4.86
C GLY A 155 -20.67 -31.10 -5.28
N ILE A 156 -20.03 -29.94 -5.06
CA ILE A 156 -18.59 -29.74 -5.32
C ILE A 156 -17.78 -30.24 -4.12
N LEU A 157 -16.87 -31.18 -4.40
CA LEU A 157 -16.05 -31.88 -3.40
C LEU A 157 -14.57 -31.59 -3.50
N HIS A 158 -14.11 -30.94 -4.58
CA HIS A 158 -12.71 -30.55 -4.78
C HIS A 158 -12.63 -29.15 -5.41
N LEU A 159 -11.65 -28.36 -5.02
CA LEU A 159 -11.24 -27.13 -5.69
C LEU A 159 -9.82 -27.34 -6.22
N LYS A 160 -9.61 -27.21 -7.53
CA LYS A 160 -8.28 -27.43 -8.14
C LYS A 160 -7.84 -26.20 -8.93
N PHE A 161 -6.67 -25.66 -8.59
CA PHE A 161 -6.01 -24.63 -9.39
C PHE A 161 -5.13 -25.33 -10.43
N CYS A 162 -5.38 -25.03 -11.71
CA CYS A 162 -4.66 -25.58 -12.84
C CYS A 162 -4.02 -24.44 -13.63
N ALA A 163 -2.84 -24.67 -14.22
CA ALA A 163 -2.24 -23.71 -15.15
C ALA A 163 -3.04 -23.57 -16.45
N THR A 164 -3.68 -24.66 -16.88
CA THR A 164 -4.51 -24.74 -18.10
C THR A 164 -5.84 -25.45 -17.83
N PRO A 165 -6.88 -25.20 -18.65
CA PRO A 165 -8.14 -25.92 -18.54
C PRO A 165 -7.94 -27.44 -18.68
N PRO A 166 -8.56 -28.27 -17.84
CA PRO A 166 -8.46 -29.72 -17.96
C PRO A 166 -9.23 -30.20 -19.20
N GLU A 167 -8.63 -31.13 -19.95
CA GLU A 167 -9.28 -31.75 -21.12
C GLU A 167 -10.50 -32.61 -20.73
N SER A 168 -10.49 -33.18 -19.51
CA SER A 168 -11.56 -33.99 -18.96
C SER A 168 -11.93 -33.52 -17.53
N PRO A 169 -12.88 -32.58 -17.40
CA PRO A 169 -13.27 -32.07 -16.08
C PRO A 169 -14.08 -33.10 -15.28
N ASN A 170 -13.72 -33.28 -14.00
CA ASN A 170 -14.51 -34.07 -13.06
C ASN A 170 -15.74 -33.24 -12.60
N PRO A 171 -16.98 -33.78 -12.69
CA PRO A 171 -18.20 -33.05 -12.34
C PRO A 171 -18.32 -32.63 -10.86
N ARG A 172 -17.49 -33.19 -9.96
CA ARG A 172 -17.45 -32.80 -8.54
C ARG A 172 -16.25 -31.91 -8.20
N THR A 173 -15.52 -31.44 -9.19
CA THR A 173 -14.34 -30.60 -9.00
C THR A 173 -14.56 -29.25 -9.65
N LEU A 174 -14.42 -28.18 -8.87
CA LEU A 174 -14.36 -26.83 -9.40
C LEU A 174 -12.91 -26.53 -9.79
N TYR A 175 -12.69 -26.26 -11.07
CA TYR A 175 -11.38 -25.90 -11.60
C TYR A 175 -11.25 -24.39 -11.72
N SER A 176 -10.10 -23.87 -11.34
CA SER A 176 -9.69 -22.49 -11.49
C SER A 176 -8.40 -22.47 -12.31
N TRP A 177 -8.28 -21.59 -13.29
CA TRP A 177 -7.03 -21.37 -14.01
C TRP A 177 -6.81 -19.88 -14.22
N PRO A 178 -5.55 -19.42 -14.25
CA PRO A 178 -5.26 -18.02 -14.51
C PRO A 178 -5.72 -17.68 -15.94
N LEU A 179 -6.52 -16.63 -16.07
CA LEU A 179 -6.85 -16.07 -17.36
C LEU A 179 -5.62 -15.29 -17.86
N SER A 180 -5.13 -15.60 -19.06
CA SER A 180 -4.11 -14.77 -19.74
C SER A 180 -4.74 -13.44 -20.19
N ALA A 181 -5.19 -12.64 -19.24
CA ALA A 181 -5.53 -11.26 -19.49
C ALA A 181 -4.22 -10.47 -19.68
N PRO A 182 -4.14 -9.55 -20.65
CA PRO A 182 -2.97 -8.70 -20.78
C PRO A 182 -2.77 -7.93 -19.47
N VAL A 183 -1.64 -8.16 -18.81
CA VAL A 183 -1.28 -7.48 -17.56
C VAL A 183 -0.92 -6.02 -17.82
N VAL A 184 -0.48 -5.72 -19.05
CA VAL A 184 -0.17 -4.37 -19.52
C VAL A 184 -0.86 -4.13 -20.86
N ALA A 185 -1.59 -3.01 -20.95
CA ALA A 185 -2.11 -2.49 -22.21
C ALA A 185 -1.56 -1.08 -22.41
N ALA A 186 -0.89 -0.84 -23.54
CA ALA A 186 -0.33 0.45 -23.91
C ALA A 186 -1.02 1.01 -25.17
N GLY A 187 -0.85 2.31 -25.42
CA GLY A 187 -1.43 2.97 -26.61
C GLY A 187 -2.93 3.28 -26.51
N LEU A 188 -3.52 3.19 -25.31
CA LEU A 188 -4.88 3.66 -25.07
C LEU A 188 -4.94 5.18 -25.24
N SER A 189 -5.90 5.67 -26.03
CA SER A 189 -6.22 7.10 -26.03
C SER A 189 -6.75 7.52 -24.66
N PRO A 190 -6.64 8.81 -24.27
CA PRO A 190 -7.17 9.30 -22.99
C PRO A 190 -8.64 8.92 -22.77
N ARG A 191 -9.45 8.93 -23.85
CA ARG A 191 -10.86 8.52 -23.81
C ARG A 191 -11.03 7.01 -23.57
N ALA A 192 -10.24 6.18 -24.23
CA ALA A 192 -10.30 4.73 -24.03
C ALA A 192 -9.86 4.34 -22.62
N LEU A 193 -8.80 4.98 -22.10
CA LEU A 193 -8.34 4.81 -20.73
C LEU A 193 -9.44 5.19 -19.73
N GLU A 194 -10.14 6.31 -19.96
CA GLU A 194 -11.20 6.74 -19.06
C GLU A 194 -12.40 5.80 -19.04
N ILE A 195 -12.77 5.23 -20.21
CA ILE A 195 -13.82 4.20 -20.28
C ILE A 195 -13.41 2.93 -19.52
N VAL A 196 -12.16 2.50 -19.63
CA VAL A 196 -11.65 1.34 -18.87
C VAL A 196 -11.64 1.65 -17.37
N ARG A 197 -11.25 2.87 -16.98
CA ARG A 197 -11.13 3.29 -15.58
C ARG A 197 -12.49 3.47 -14.90
N GLN A 198 -13.40 4.24 -15.50
CA GLN A 198 -14.70 4.58 -14.93
C GLN A 198 -15.81 3.59 -15.29
N GLY A 199 -15.62 2.85 -16.38
CA GLY A 199 -16.62 2.00 -16.96
C GLY A 199 -17.35 2.69 -18.09
N LEU A 200 -18.20 1.93 -18.77
CA LEU A 200 -19.06 2.43 -19.81
C LEU A 200 -20.49 2.49 -19.28
N ASP A 201 -21.07 3.69 -19.27
CA ASP A 201 -22.52 3.84 -19.11
C ASP A 201 -23.15 3.98 -20.49
N ILE A 202 -23.94 2.98 -20.87
CA ILE A 202 -24.63 2.91 -22.17
C ILE A 202 -25.88 3.82 -22.15
N ARG A 203 -26.25 4.40 -21.00
CA ARG A 203 -27.36 5.37 -20.86
C ARG A 203 -27.04 6.77 -21.37
N ARG A 204 -25.88 6.99 -21.99
CA ARG A 204 -25.48 8.30 -22.52
C ARG A 204 -26.34 8.76 -23.71
N GLU A 205 -27.12 7.87 -24.30
CA GLU A 205 -28.22 8.23 -25.20
C GLU A 205 -29.53 8.21 -24.38
N ASP A 206 -30.20 9.36 -24.31
CA ASP A 206 -31.51 9.58 -23.64
C ASP A 206 -32.64 8.78 -24.32
N HIS A 207 -32.47 7.47 -24.49
CA HIS A 207 -33.47 6.62 -25.11
C HIS A 207 -34.42 6.09 -24.02
N PRO A 208 -35.72 6.44 -24.06
CA PRO A 208 -36.69 6.10 -23.01
C PRO A 208 -36.91 4.59 -22.81
N LEU A 209 -36.38 3.74 -23.70
CA LEU A 209 -36.42 2.27 -23.58
C LEU A 209 -35.25 1.71 -22.77
N LEU A 210 -34.10 2.39 -22.73
CA LEU A 210 -32.90 1.94 -22.00
C LEU A 210 -33.02 2.21 -20.48
N SER A 211 -33.86 3.17 -20.08
CA SER A 211 -34.15 3.45 -18.67
C SER A 211 -34.94 2.33 -17.97
N LEU A 212 -35.64 1.48 -18.75
CA LEU A 212 -36.38 0.32 -18.25
C LEU A 212 -35.49 -0.91 -18.04
N LEU A 213 -34.26 -0.91 -18.56
CA LEU A 213 -33.31 -2.00 -18.35
C LEU A 213 -32.61 -1.85 -17.00
N SER A 214 -32.46 -2.98 -16.31
CA SER A 214 -31.80 -3.03 -15.02
C SER A 214 -30.37 -2.45 -15.08
N PRO A 215 -29.90 -1.72 -14.04
CA PRO A 215 -28.60 -1.05 -14.06
C PRO A 215 -27.41 -1.95 -14.42
N TRP A 216 -27.42 -3.22 -14.01
CA TRP A 216 -26.35 -4.18 -14.36
C TRP A 216 -26.28 -4.53 -15.85
N ARG A 217 -27.34 -4.27 -16.63
CA ARG A 217 -27.37 -4.48 -18.09
C ARG A 217 -26.96 -3.25 -18.90
N THR A 218 -26.90 -2.09 -18.26
CA THR A 218 -26.67 -0.80 -18.94
C THR A 218 -25.36 -0.14 -18.54
N ARG A 219 -24.73 -0.63 -17.46
CA ARG A 219 -23.45 -0.14 -16.97
C ARG A 219 -22.42 -1.28 -16.96
N LEU A 220 -21.35 -1.10 -17.72
CA LEU A 220 -20.14 -1.89 -17.54
C LEU A 220 -19.30 -1.19 -16.46
N PRO A 221 -19.11 -1.79 -15.28
CA PRO A 221 -18.27 -1.19 -14.24
C PRO A 221 -16.83 -1.10 -14.74
N GLY A 222 -16.18 0.05 -14.52
CA GLY A 222 -14.75 0.22 -14.78
C GLY A 222 -13.90 -0.29 -13.63
N LEU A 223 -12.59 -0.26 -13.82
CA LEU A 223 -11.61 -0.71 -12.82
C LEU A 223 -11.72 0.03 -11.48
N THR A 224 -12.20 1.27 -11.47
CA THR A 224 -12.42 2.02 -10.21
C THR A 224 -13.57 1.47 -9.35
N GLY A 225 -14.56 0.80 -9.96
CA GLY A 225 -15.69 0.21 -9.25
C GLY A 225 -15.28 -0.80 -8.17
N PRO A 226 -14.43 -1.80 -8.47
CA PRO A 226 -13.86 -2.71 -7.48
C PRO A 226 -12.68 -2.12 -6.68
N GLY A 227 -12.43 -0.80 -6.75
CA GLY A 227 -11.35 -0.17 -6.00
C GLY A 227 -9.95 -0.28 -6.62
N ILE A 228 -9.83 -0.73 -7.88
CA ILE A 228 -8.56 -0.75 -8.61
C ILE A 228 -8.27 0.69 -9.06
N GLY A 229 -7.48 1.38 -8.23
CA GLY A 229 -7.04 2.75 -8.46
C GLY A 229 -5.91 2.87 -9.47
N ARG A 230 -5.58 4.12 -9.84
CA ARG A 230 -4.38 4.43 -10.60
C ARG A 230 -3.16 4.07 -9.74
N ILE A 231 -2.43 3.03 -10.13
CA ILE A 231 -1.12 2.73 -9.56
C ILE A 231 -0.12 3.53 -10.38
N ILE A 232 0.59 4.45 -9.73
CA ILE A 232 1.70 5.16 -10.38
C ILE A 232 2.89 4.22 -10.30
N GLN A 233 3.20 3.64 -11.45
CA GLN A 233 4.26 2.66 -11.61
C GLN A 233 5.61 3.35 -11.43
N ALA A 234 6.36 2.83 -10.48
CA ALA A 234 7.76 3.18 -10.30
C ALA A 234 8.59 2.50 -11.40
N PRO A 235 9.36 3.21 -12.24
CA PRO A 235 10.29 2.58 -13.17
C PRO A 235 11.30 1.67 -12.43
N PRO A 236 11.88 0.67 -13.13
CA PRO A 236 13.00 -0.09 -12.59
C PRO A 236 14.16 0.84 -12.22
N SER A 237 14.83 0.58 -11.10
CA SER A 237 16.01 1.31 -10.66
C SER A 237 17.19 1.15 -11.62
N THR A 238 18.07 2.16 -11.64
CA THR A 238 19.48 1.98 -12.03
C THR A 238 20.25 1.35 -10.86
N PRO A 239 21.23 0.47 -11.12
CA PRO A 239 21.88 -0.40 -10.11
C PRO A 239 22.61 0.31 -8.95
N ASP A 240 22.74 1.63 -8.96
CA ASP A 240 23.44 2.41 -7.90
C ASP A 240 22.49 3.09 -6.89
N SER A 241 21.19 2.78 -6.93
CA SER A 241 20.23 3.31 -5.94
C SER A 241 20.09 2.36 -4.75
N GLU A 242 21.13 2.31 -3.90
CA GLU A 242 21.04 1.64 -2.60
C GLU A 242 19.91 2.29 -1.80
N GLY A 243 18.76 1.62 -1.76
CA GLY A 243 17.62 2.12 -1.00
C GLY A 243 17.91 2.09 0.50
N LEU A 244 17.28 3.01 1.22
CA LEU A 244 17.46 3.17 2.67
C LEU A 244 17.25 1.83 3.42
N PRO A 245 17.95 1.61 4.54
CA PRO A 245 17.51 0.60 5.50
C PRO A 245 16.06 0.90 5.90
N PHE A 246 15.26 -0.13 6.09
CA PHE A 246 13.89 0.08 6.54
C PHE A 246 13.92 0.73 7.92
N SER A 247 13.29 1.89 8.01
CA SER A 247 13.10 2.66 9.25
C SER A 247 11.80 3.45 9.15
N PRO A 248 11.16 3.82 10.27
CA PRO A 248 9.94 4.64 10.25
C PRO A 248 10.11 5.90 9.36
N GLY A 249 9.21 6.08 8.40
CA GLY A 249 9.23 7.18 7.42
C GLY A 249 10.03 6.91 6.14
N ALA A 250 10.83 5.84 6.08
CA ALA A 250 11.60 5.46 4.89
C ALA A 250 10.68 4.93 3.77
N PRO A 251 11.06 5.09 2.50
CA PRO A 251 10.31 4.57 1.38
C PRO A 251 10.43 3.04 1.30
N VAL A 252 9.34 2.38 0.90
CA VAL A 252 9.29 0.93 0.68
C VAL A 252 8.55 0.64 -0.61
N GLY A 253 8.99 -0.40 -1.31
CA GLY A 253 8.37 -0.89 -2.52
C GLY A 253 7.71 -2.25 -2.31
N VAL A 254 6.58 -2.47 -2.99
CA VAL A 254 5.96 -3.78 -3.12
C VAL A 254 5.84 -4.09 -4.60
N GLY A 255 6.60 -5.08 -5.06
CA GLY A 255 6.64 -5.53 -6.44
C GLY A 255 5.54 -6.55 -6.75
N LEU A 256 4.85 -6.33 -7.88
CA LEU A 256 3.92 -7.26 -8.51
C LEU A 256 4.56 -8.03 -9.66
N LEU A 257 5.47 -7.39 -10.41
CA LEU A 257 6.22 -7.97 -11.52
C LEU A 257 7.65 -7.44 -11.47
N SER A 258 8.61 -8.30 -11.79
CA SER A 258 10.03 -7.97 -11.89
C SER A 258 10.66 -8.67 -13.11
N GLY A 259 11.71 -8.10 -13.67
CA GLY A 259 12.37 -8.54 -14.91
C GLY A 259 12.40 -7.43 -15.97
N ASP A 260 12.12 -7.77 -17.22
CA ASP A 260 12.09 -6.82 -18.35
C ASP A 260 11.08 -5.67 -18.14
N VAL A 261 10.06 -5.92 -17.33
CA VAL A 261 9.10 -4.91 -16.84
C VAL A 261 9.02 -5.03 -15.33
N SER A 262 9.21 -3.91 -14.63
CA SER A 262 8.99 -3.81 -13.18
C SER A 262 7.70 -3.08 -12.90
N LEU A 263 6.78 -3.72 -12.17
CA LEU A 263 5.51 -3.14 -11.75
C LEU A 263 5.37 -3.32 -10.24
N GLY A 264 4.97 -2.27 -9.55
CA GLY A 264 4.68 -2.32 -8.13
C GLY A 264 4.16 -1.00 -7.61
N ALA A 265 4.07 -0.89 -6.29
CA ALA A 265 3.66 0.31 -5.60
C ALA A 265 4.73 0.81 -4.64
N LEU A 266 4.76 2.13 -4.47
CA LEU A 266 5.56 2.81 -3.47
C LEU A 266 4.70 3.12 -2.25
N GLY A 267 5.29 2.95 -1.08
CA GLY A 267 4.70 3.30 0.20
C GLY A 267 5.78 3.82 1.16
N THR A 268 5.38 3.97 2.40
CA THR A 268 6.25 4.41 3.50
C THR A 268 6.21 3.38 4.62
N VAL A 269 7.37 3.14 5.25
CA VAL A 269 7.49 2.26 6.41
C VAL A 269 6.90 2.94 7.64
N THR A 270 5.98 2.29 8.32
CA THR A 270 5.40 2.74 9.58
C THR A 270 6.26 2.34 10.77
N LEU A 271 6.55 1.05 10.87
CA LEU A 271 7.25 0.43 12.00
C LEU A 271 8.13 -0.71 11.48
N VAL A 272 9.30 -0.87 12.10
CA VAL A 272 10.17 -2.03 11.94
C VAL A 272 10.21 -2.75 13.28
N ASP A 273 9.92 -4.05 13.29
CA ASP A 273 9.85 -4.87 14.49
C ASP A 273 10.59 -6.21 14.27
N GLY A 274 11.90 -6.18 14.52
CA GLY A 274 12.79 -7.31 14.26
C GLY A 274 13.01 -7.50 12.76
N ASP A 275 12.62 -8.66 12.26
CA ASP A 275 12.68 -9.08 10.85
C ASP A 275 11.43 -8.70 10.05
N ALA A 276 10.44 -8.09 10.68
CA ALA A 276 9.18 -7.72 10.06
C ALA A 276 9.02 -6.19 9.94
N VAL A 277 8.34 -5.77 8.88
CA VAL A 277 8.06 -4.36 8.57
C VAL A 277 6.56 -4.15 8.38
N LEU A 278 6.02 -3.09 8.98
CA LEU A 278 4.67 -2.59 8.73
C LEU A 278 4.73 -1.37 7.81
N ALA A 279 3.90 -1.36 6.77
CA ALA A 279 3.87 -0.31 5.74
C ALA A 279 2.46 -0.11 5.14
N PHE A 280 2.32 0.91 4.27
CA PHE A 280 1.13 1.28 3.49
C PHE A 280 -0.11 1.74 4.28
N GLY A 281 -0.32 1.32 5.53
CA GLY A 281 -1.45 1.77 6.36
C GLY A 281 -2.85 1.40 5.85
N HIS A 282 -2.97 0.81 4.65
CA HIS A 282 -4.21 0.30 4.08
C HIS A 282 -3.93 -0.93 3.20
N PRO A 283 -4.95 -1.77 2.91
CA PRO A 283 -4.83 -2.84 1.94
C PRO A 283 -4.38 -2.32 0.57
N PHE A 284 -3.43 -3.00 -0.07
CA PHE A 284 -2.94 -2.62 -1.40
C PHE A 284 -3.94 -3.03 -2.51
N LEU A 285 -4.16 -4.33 -2.69
CA LEU A 285 -5.04 -4.87 -3.74
C LEU A 285 -6.30 -5.56 -3.19
N PHE A 286 -6.57 -5.43 -1.88
CA PHE A 286 -7.69 -6.12 -1.20
C PHE A 286 -7.75 -7.64 -1.48
N SER A 287 -6.60 -8.24 -1.76
CA SER A 287 -6.49 -9.66 -2.16
C SER A 287 -6.46 -10.62 -0.96
N GLY A 288 -6.70 -10.10 0.25
CA GLY A 288 -6.47 -10.83 1.49
C GLY A 288 -4.98 -11.04 1.74
N ARG A 289 -4.64 -12.18 2.36
CA ARG A 289 -3.24 -12.58 2.59
C ARG A 289 -2.60 -12.95 1.25
N THR A 290 -1.48 -12.32 0.92
CA THR A 290 -0.75 -12.57 -0.32
C THR A 290 0.71 -12.25 -0.11
N ASP A 291 1.59 -13.06 -0.70
CA ASP A 291 3.03 -12.81 -0.70
C ASP A 291 3.41 -11.99 -1.93
N TYR A 292 4.11 -10.88 -1.70
CA TYR A 292 4.63 -10.00 -2.73
C TYR A 292 6.14 -9.82 -2.56
N PHE A 293 6.81 -9.29 -3.57
CA PHE A 293 8.23 -8.94 -3.48
C PHE A 293 8.38 -7.66 -2.68
N LEU A 294 8.89 -7.77 -1.45
CA LEU A 294 9.31 -6.61 -0.68
C LEU A 294 10.57 -6.05 -1.33
N SER A 295 10.59 -4.76 -1.62
CA SER A 295 11.76 -4.11 -2.20
C SER A 295 12.09 -2.82 -1.47
N SER A 296 13.33 -2.40 -1.61
CA SER A 296 13.67 -1.01 -1.34
C SER A 296 13.02 -0.08 -2.38
N ALA A 297 13.01 1.22 -2.11
CA ALA A 297 12.46 2.21 -3.02
C ALA A 297 13.28 3.50 -2.96
N TYR A 298 13.31 4.23 -4.08
CA TYR A 298 13.91 5.55 -4.18
C TYR A 298 12.86 6.55 -4.66
N VAL A 299 12.76 7.72 -4.02
CA VAL A 299 11.83 8.78 -4.42
C VAL A 299 12.63 9.83 -5.17
N PHE A 300 12.36 10.06 -6.45
CA PHE A 300 12.99 11.15 -7.20
C PHE A 300 12.46 12.50 -6.72
N ASP A 301 11.13 12.64 -6.69
CA ASP A 301 10.45 13.84 -6.23
C ASP A 301 8.95 13.55 -5.97
N THR A 302 8.25 14.52 -5.41
CA THR A 302 6.79 14.56 -5.35
C THR A 302 6.22 15.47 -6.42
N VAL A 303 5.22 15.00 -7.15
CA VAL A 303 4.54 15.74 -8.20
C VAL A 303 3.19 16.21 -7.68
N ALA A 304 3.01 17.52 -7.56
CA ALA A 304 1.70 18.12 -7.36
C ALA A 304 0.84 17.93 -8.63
N ALA A 305 -0.40 17.48 -8.47
CA ALA A 305 -1.31 17.30 -9.58
C ALA A 305 -2.72 17.77 -9.22
N LEU A 306 -3.50 18.17 -10.23
CA LEU A 306 -4.87 18.66 -10.06
C LEU A 306 -5.84 17.57 -9.58
N ASP A 307 -5.56 16.31 -9.90
CA ASP A 307 -6.36 15.16 -9.45
C ASP A 307 -5.84 14.64 -8.10
N ALA A 308 -4.59 14.20 -8.06
CA ALA A 308 -3.97 13.66 -6.86
C ALA A 308 -2.45 13.84 -6.87
N PRO A 309 -1.84 14.47 -5.85
CA PRO A 309 -0.39 14.49 -5.73
C PRO A 309 0.18 13.07 -5.57
N TYR A 310 1.41 12.84 -6.02
CA TYR A 310 2.04 11.53 -5.95
C TYR A 310 3.57 11.58 -5.91
N LYS A 311 4.18 10.55 -5.32
CA LYS A 311 5.63 10.34 -5.37
C LYS A 311 6.02 9.73 -6.72
N LEU A 312 6.97 10.37 -7.41
CA LEU A 312 7.67 9.80 -8.55
C LEU A 312 8.93 9.11 -8.03
N GLY A 313 9.03 7.79 -8.18
CA GLY A 313 10.14 7.01 -7.63
C GLY A 313 10.38 5.73 -8.39
N SER A 314 11.41 4.97 -8.04
CA SER A 314 11.73 3.65 -8.59
C SER A 314 11.69 2.56 -7.51
N LEU A 315 11.37 1.33 -7.91
CA LEU A 315 11.61 0.16 -7.05
C LEU A 315 13.10 -0.16 -7.12
N GLY A 316 13.71 -0.40 -5.96
CA GLY A 316 15.08 -0.89 -5.85
C GLY A 316 15.13 -2.40 -5.70
N ASP A 317 16.21 -2.89 -5.10
CA ASP A 317 16.42 -4.33 -4.93
C ASP A 317 15.38 -4.98 -4.01
N VAL A 318 14.99 -6.20 -4.38
CA VAL A 318 14.15 -7.09 -3.57
C VAL A 318 14.94 -7.51 -2.33
N ARG A 319 14.30 -7.44 -1.16
CA ARG A 319 14.89 -7.77 0.15
C ARG A 319 14.14 -8.93 0.80
#